data_AF-A0AAV4HGP4-F1
#
_entry.id   AF-A0AAV4HGP4-F1
#
_cell.length_a   1.000
_cell.length_b   1.000
_cell.length_c   1.000
_cell.angle_alpha   90.00
_cell.angle_beta   90.00
_cell.angle_gamma   90.00
#
_symmetry.space_group_name_H-M   'P 1'
#
loop_
_entity.id
_entity.type
_entity.pdbx_description
1 polymer ?
#
loop_
_entity_poly.entity_id
_entity_poly.type
_entity_poly.pdbx_seq_one_letter_code
_entity_poly.pdbx_strand_id
1 'polypeptide(L)'
;MPDDERCQQFADYLLHNYVQTTSRFQPEIWACFTKDNRTTNACESFHFHLSRMFYSPSPNIFVFMENLRLIETEASLKRKKLQTIQIFAEARKTEIGKARGSP
;
A
#
# COMPACT_ATOMS: atom_id res chain seq x y z
N MET A 1 -19.63 -30.22 -4.76
CA MET A 1 -19.68 -29.30 -3.60
C MET A 1 -20.89 -29.67 -2.76
N PRO A 2 -20.90 -29.42 -1.44
CA PRO A 2 -22.14 -29.48 -0.67
C PRO A 2 -23.19 -28.57 -1.33
N ASP A 3 -24.43 -29.03 -1.41
CA ASP A 3 -25.54 -28.31 -2.04
C ASP A 3 -26.07 -27.23 -1.09
N ASP A 4 -25.19 -26.29 -0.72
CA ASP A 4 -25.46 -25.19 0.21
C ASP A 4 -25.23 -23.87 -0.52
N GLU A 5 -26.30 -23.08 -0.63
CA GLU A 5 -26.31 -21.79 -1.30
C GLU A 5 -25.23 -20.84 -0.76
N ARG A 6 -24.93 -20.91 0.54
CA ARG A 6 -23.91 -20.05 1.18
C ARG A 6 -22.51 -20.40 0.68
N CYS A 7 -22.26 -21.68 0.42
CA CYS A 7 -20.98 -22.14 -0.14
C CYS A 7 -20.82 -21.62 -1.58
N GLN A 8 -21.90 -21.61 -2.37
CA GLN A 8 -21.87 -21.08 -3.73
C GLN A 8 -21.63 -19.57 -3.73
N GLN A 9 -22.38 -18.82 -2.91
CA GLN A 9 -22.21 -17.35 -2.78
C GLN A 9 -20.78 -16.98 -2.34
N PHE A 10 -20.21 -17.74 -1.41
CA PHE A 10 -18.83 -17.54 -0.98
C PHE A 10 -17.81 -17.81 -2.10
N ALA A 11 -18.00 -18.90 -2.84
CA ALA A 11 -17.14 -19.25 -3.97
C ALA A 11 -17.20 -18.19 -5.08
N ASP A 12 -18.40 -17.71 -5.41
CA ASP A 12 -18.61 -16.66 -6.42
C ASP A 12 -17.98 -15.34 -5.97
N TYR A 13 -18.11 -14.98 -4.69
CA TYR A 13 -17.45 -13.80 -4.13
C TYR A 13 -15.93 -13.87 -4.31
N LEU A 14 -15.31 -14.99 -3.96
CA LEU A 14 -13.86 -15.17 -4.14
C LEU A 14 -13.46 -15.12 -5.61
N LEU A 15 -14.22 -15.78 -6.47
CA LEU A 15 -13.95 -15.83 -7.90
C LEU A 15 -13.93 -14.42 -8.50
N HIS A 16 -14.97 -13.62 -8.21
CA HIS A 16 -15.11 -12.28 -8.77
C HIS A 16 -14.18 -11.23 -8.16
N ASN A 17 -13.85 -11.36 -6.87
CA ASN A 17 -13.05 -10.34 -6.18
C ASN A 17 -11.55 -10.63 -6.17
N TYR A 18 -11.14 -11.90 -6.28
CA TYR A 18 -9.74 -12.28 -6.09
C TYR A 18 -9.13 -13.15 -7.19
N VAL A 19 -9.92 -13.99 -7.88
CA VAL A 19 -9.35 -15.00 -8.80
C VAL A 19 -9.36 -14.55 -10.26
N GLN A 20 -10.44 -13.89 -10.71
CA GLN A 20 -10.54 -13.41 -12.09
C GLN A 20 -9.45 -12.36 -12.40
N THR A 21 -8.99 -12.31 -13.65
CA THR A 21 -8.00 -11.31 -14.10
C THR A 21 -8.56 -9.89 -14.08
N THR A 22 -9.88 -9.75 -14.20
CA THR A 22 -10.62 -8.49 -14.05
C THR A 22 -11.05 -8.22 -12.62
N SER A 23 -10.61 -9.04 -11.66
CA SER A 23 -11.00 -8.88 -10.27
C SER A 23 -10.40 -7.61 -9.66
N ARG A 24 -11.09 -7.06 -8.66
CA ARG A 24 -10.62 -5.88 -7.93
C ARG A 24 -9.27 -6.14 -7.24
N PHE A 25 -9.03 -7.37 -6.80
CA PHE A 25 -7.81 -7.79 -6.13
C PHE A 25 -7.14 -8.92 -6.91
N GLN A 26 -6.54 -8.56 -8.04
CA GLN A 26 -5.95 -9.51 -8.97
C GLN A 26 -4.95 -10.46 -8.29
N PRO A 27 -4.83 -11.72 -8.75
CA PRO A 27 -3.90 -12.71 -8.21
C PRO A 27 -2.46 -12.22 -8.07
N GLU A 28 -2.01 -11.31 -8.93
CA GLU A 28 -0.67 -10.71 -8.86
C GLU A 28 -0.43 -9.95 -7.54
N ILE A 29 -1.48 -9.52 -6.84
CA ILE A 29 -1.37 -8.81 -5.56
C ILE A 29 -1.15 -9.81 -4.41
N TRP A 30 -1.84 -10.96 -4.42
CA TRP A 30 -1.89 -11.89 -3.28
C TRP A 30 -1.21 -13.24 -3.54
N ALA A 31 -1.18 -13.72 -4.77
CA ALA A 31 -0.55 -14.96 -5.22
C ALA A 31 0.89 -14.75 -5.73
N CYS A 32 1.29 -13.52 -6.05
CA CYS A 32 2.65 -13.26 -6.51
C CYS A 32 3.64 -13.49 -5.35
N PHE A 33 4.39 -14.58 -5.45
CA PHE A 33 5.44 -14.93 -4.51
C PHE A 33 6.70 -14.11 -4.82
N THR A 34 6.74 -12.84 -4.42
CA THR A 34 7.99 -12.08 -4.39
C THR A 34 8.67 -12.34 -3.05
N LYS A 35 9.91 -12.85 -3.08
CA LYS A 35 10.71 -13.11 -1.86
C LYS A 35 10.95 -11.82 -1.04
N ASP A 36 10.93 -10.65 -1.70
CA ASP A 36 11.18 -9.35 -1.08
C ASP A 36 9.99 -8.80 -0.27
N ASN A 37 8.75 -9.21 -0.56
CA ASN A 37 7.55 -8.70 0.13
C ASN A 37 7.21 -9.44 1.45
N ARG A 38 8.02 -10.42 1.86
CA ARG A 38 7.79 -11.23 3.08
C ARG A 38 8.63 -10.82 4.29
N THR A 39 9.21 -9.63 4.30
CA THR A 39 9.89 -9.15 5.51
C THR A 39 8.85 -8.52 6.45
N THR A 40 8.66 -9.11 7.64
CA THR A 40 7.80 -8.55 8.70
C THR A 40 8.31 -7.21 9.22
N ASN A 41 9.55 -6.83 8.88
CA ASN A 41 10.20 -5.57 9.23
C ASN A 41 9.32 -4.33 9.03
N ALA A 42 8.54 -4.28 7.93
CA ALA A 42 7.67 -3.14 7.68
C ALA A 42 6.49 -3.07 8.68
N CYS A 43 5.83 -4.20 8.92
CA CYS A 43 4.73 -4.32 9.88
C CYS A 43 5.23 -4.12 11.32
N GLU A 44 6.35 -4.75 11.68
CA GLU A 44 6.99 -4.60 12.99
C GLU A 44 7.42 -3.16 13.23
N SER A 45 8.06 -2.51 12.26
CA SER A 45 8.45 -1.10 12.37
C SER A 45 7.23 -0.19 12.50
N PHE A 46 6.14 -0.48 11.79
CA PHE A 46 4.90 0.28 11.94
C PHE A 46 4.32 0.12 13.35
N HIS A 47 4.17 -1.12 13.83
CA HIS A 47 3.65 -1.39 15.17
C HIS A 47 4.54 -0.83 16.28
N PHE A 48 5.86 -0.87 16.12
CA PHE A 48 6.82 -0.26 17.04
C PHE A 48 6.70 1.27 17.08
N HIS A 49 6.56 1.91 15.91
CA HIS A 49 6.35 3.36 15.88
C HIS A 49 4.99 3.72 16.49
N LEU A 50 3.93 3.03 16.08
CA LEU A 50 2.57 3.27 16.57
C LEU A 50 2.48 3.09 18.09
N SER A 51 3.09 2.05 18.66
CA SER A 51 3.06 1.82 20.11
C SER A 51 3.76 2.93 20.89
N ARG A 52 4.84 3.52 20.34
CA ARG A 52 5.55 4.67 20.94
C ARG A 52 4.75 5.97 20.93
N MET A 53 3.67 6.06 20.15
CA MET A 53 2.77 7.21 20.14
C MET A 53 1.82 7.23 21.36
N PHE A 54 1.81 6.15 22.16
CA PHE A 54 0.93 6.00 23.32
C PHE A 54 1.71 5.87 24.62
N TYR A 55 1.28 6.60 25.66
CA TYR A 55 1.79 6.48 27.02
C TYR A 55 1.04 5.44 27.86
N SER A 56 -0.05 4.88 27.33
CA SER A 56 -0.89 3.88 27.98
C SER A 56 -1.11 2.69 27.04
N PRO A 57 -1.12 1.44 27.56
CA PRO A 57 -1.51 0.25 26.80
C PRO A 57 -2.95 0.29 26.28
N SER A 58 -3.81 1.12 26.86
CA SER A 58 -5.21 1.31 26.46
C SER A 58 -5.50 2.80 26.31
N PRO A 59 -5.03 3.42 25.21
CA PRO A 59 -5.27 4.84 24.97
C PRO A 59 -6.75 5.11 24.73
N ASN A 60 -7.19 6.32 25.09
CA ASN A 60 -8.52 6.79 24.72
C ASN A 60 -8.68 6.74 23.18
N ILE A 61 -9.85 6.29 22.71
CA ILE A 61 -10.11 6.09 21.28
C ILE A 61 -9.93 7.37 20.44
N PHE A 62 -10.20 8.55 21.01
CA PHE A 62 -9.99 9.83 20.31
C PHE A 62 -8.49 10.10 20.09
N VAL A 63 -7.66 9.83 21.10
CA VAL A 63 -6.19 9.94 21.01
C VAL A 63 -5.64 8.93 20.01
N PHE A 64 -6.19 7.71 20.01
CA PHE A 64 -5.83 6.69 19.01
C PHE A 64 -6.14 7.14 17.58
N MET A 65 -7.34 7.66 17.33
CA MET A 65 -7.72 8.19 16.02
C MET A 65 -6.87 9.39 15.58
N GLU A 66 -6.52 10.28 16.49
CA GLU A 66 -5.66 11.43 16.19
C GLU A 66 -4.26 10.98 15.74
N ASN A 67 -3.66 10.03 16.46
CA ASN A 67 -2.36 9.45 16.09
C ASN A 67 -2.40 8.75 14.73
N LEU A 68 -3.48 8.05 14.39
CA LEU A 68 -3.63 7.46 13.05
C LEU A 68 -3.71 8.52 11.94
N ARG A 69 -4.48 9.59 12.15
CA ARG A 69 -4.57 10.70 11.17
C ARG A 69 -3.23 11.39 10.98
N LEU A 70 -2.43 11.54 12.03
CA LEU A 70 -1.08 12.08 11.95
C LEU A 70 -0.20 11.21 11.04
N ILE A 71 -0.19 9.89 11.28
CA ILE A 71 0.58 8.94 10.45
C ILE A 71 0.13 9.00 8.98
N GLU A 72 -1.18 9.04 8.71
CA GLU A 72 -1.71 9.17 7.36
C GLU A 72 -1.28 10.47 6.69
N THR A 73 -1.31 11.57 7.44
CA THR A 73 -0.92 12.90 6.95
C THR A 73 0.57 12.91 6.59
N GLU A 74 1.44 12.43 7.47
CA GLU A 74 2.88 12.32 7.22
C GLU A 74 3.19 11.43 6.00
N ALA A 75 2.53 10.27 5.90
CA ALA A 75 2.67 9.39 4.76
C ALA A 75 2.24 10.07 3.45
N SER A 76 1.14 10.84 3.47
CA SER A 76 0.66 11.58 2.31
C SER A 76 1.64 12.67 1.86
N LEU A 77 2.22 13.41 2.81
CA LEU A 77 3.22 14.45 2.53
C LEU A 77 4.49 13.85 1.93
N LYS A 78 4.97 12.75 2.52
CA LYS A 78 6.13 12.01 2.00
C LYS A 78 5.90 11.51 0.57
N ARG A 79 4.72 10.93 0.29
CA ARG A 79 4.34 10.52 -1.07
C ARG A 79 4.33 11.69 -2.05
N LYS A 80 3.71 12.81 -1.70
CA LYS A 80 3.69 14.02 -2.55
C LYS A 80 5.10 14.51 -2.86
N LYS A 81 5.97 14.59 -1.85
CA LYS A 81 7.37 15.01 -2.02
C LYS A 81 8.13 14.06 -2.98
N LEU A 82 7.96 12.75 -2.83
CA LEU A 82 8.60 11.77 -3.70
C LEU A 82 8.09 11.87 -5.15
N GLN A 83 6.79 12.08 -5.35
CA GLN A 83 6.21 12.31 -6.68
C GLN A 83 6.82 13.55 -7.35
N THR A 84 6.94 14.65 -6.59
CA THR A 84 7.58 15.88 -7.08
C THR A 84 9.04 15.64 -7.49
N ILE A 85 9.83 14.93 -6.67
CA ILE A 85 11.22 14.58 -7.00
C ILE A 85 11.29 13.74 -8.27
N GLN A 86 10.39 12.77 -8.43
CA GLN A 86 10.34 11.93 -9.62
C GLN A 86 10.06 12.76 -10.88
N ILE A 87 9.10 13.68 -10.82
CA ILE A 87 8.76 14.58 -11.94
C ILE A 87 9.99 15.40 -12.35
N PHE A 88 10.70 16.00 -11.38
CA PHE A 88 11.92 16.77 -11.66
C PHE A 88 13.05 15.90 -12.23
N ALA A 89 13.20 14.67 -11.74
CA ALA A 89 14.20 13.74 -12.26
C ALA A 89 13.93 13.37 -13.72
N GLU A 90 12.67 13.11 -14.09
CA GLU A 90 12.28 12.80 -15.48
C GLU A 90 12.40 14.02 -16.41
N ALA A 91 12.04 15.22 -15.93
CA ALA A 91 12.23 16.46 -16.69
C ALA A 91 13.71 16.69 -17.03
N ARG A 92 14.60 16.53 -16.04
CA ARG A 92 16.06 16.67 -16.23
C ARG A 92 16.63 15.64 -17.20
N LYS A 93 16.17 14.38 -17.15
CA LYS A 93 16.57 13.35 -18.13
C LYS A 93 16.16 13.74 -19.56
N THR A 94 14.97 14.30 -19.71
CA THR A 94 14.41 14.73 -21.00
C THR A 94 15.21 15.90 -21.60
N GLU A 95 15.58 16.88 -20.78
CA GLU A 95 16.43 18.02 -21.19
C GLU A 95 17.83 17.57 -21.64
N ILE A 96 18.47 16.66 -20.89
CA ILE A 96 19.78 16.10 -21.23
C ILE A 96 19.70 15.27 -22.52
N GLY A 97 18.59 14.53 -22.73
CA GLY A 97 18.36 13.79 -23.97
C GLY A 97 18.22 14.70 -25.19
N LYS A 98 17.52 15.82 -25.06
CA LYS A 98 17.40 16.83 -26.13
C LYS A 98 18.73 17.52 -26.45
N ALA A 99 19.52 17.87 -25.43
CA ALA A 99 20.82 18.53 -25.62
C ALA A 99 21.87 17.65 -26.34
N ARG A 100 21.74 16.33 -26.26
CA ARG A 100 22.63 15.36 -26.94
C ARG A 100 22.18 14.96 -28.35
N GLY A 101 20.96 15.34 -28.74
CA GLY A 101 20.37 14.99 -30.04
C GLY A 101 20.33 16.13 -31.07
N SER A 102 20.96 17.27 -30.78
CA SER A 102 21.08 18.37 -31.75
C SER A 102 22.25 18.09 -32.71
N PRO A 103 22.04 18.22 -34.05
CA PRO A 103 23.09 18.03 -35.06
C PRO A 103 24.27 18.99 -34.93
#